data_AF-A0A0N0HIN5-F1
#
_entry.id   AF-A0A0N0HIN5-F1
#
_cell.length_a   1.000
_cell.length_b   1.000
_cell.length_c   1.000
_cell.angle_alpha   90.00
_cell.angle_beta   90.00
_cell.angle_gamma   90.00
#
_symmetry.space_group_name_H-M   'P 1'
#
loop_
_entity.id
_entity.type
_entity.pdbx_description
1 polymer ?
#
loop_
_entity_poly.entity_id
_entity_poly.type
_entity_poly.pdbx_seq_one_letter_code
_entity_poly.pdbx_strand_id
1 'polypeptide(L)'
;MNRTELTERLRREGVPDALYDIPGVHGVPVQLDAYYVLRPEGSAWPVLMRQRGQDSVIARFGTEAEACLYLYDTLTDTPPPVPGGAERVNRLLADADEIQRRAEEDFERAPTREDHEPPGL
;
A
#
# COMPACT_ATOMS: atom_id res chain seq x y z
N MET A 1 -14.50 -23.68 -3.03
CA MET A 1 -13.35 -23.07 -2.35
C MET A 1 -13.83 -22.63 -0.98
N ASN A 2 -13.12 -22.99 0.07
CA ASN A 2 -13.36 -22.55 1.45
C ASN A 2 -12.15 -21.74 1.96
N ARG A 3 -12.28 -21.14 3.15
CA ARG A 3 -11.21 -20.31 3.75
C ARG A 3 -9.87 -21.03 3.90
N THR A 4 -9.89 -22.32 4.23
CA THR A 4 -8.66 -23.12 4.39
C THR A 4 -7.99 -23.36 3.03
N GLU A 5 -8.77 -23.78 2.03
CA GLU A 5 -8.29 -23.96 0.65
C GLU A 5 -7.75 -22.65 0.06
N LEU A 6 -8.35 -21.50 0.40
CA LEU A 6 -7.88 -20.19 -0.01
C LEU A 6 -6.47 -19.91 0.53
N THR A 7 -6.25 -20.07 1.84
CA THR A 7 -4.93 -19.84 2.46
C THR A 7 -3.85 -20.74 1.86
N GLU A 8 -4.16 -22.01 1.62
CA GLU A 8 -3.20 -22.93 0.99
C GLU A 8 -2.82 -22.50 -0.43
N ARG A 9 -3.81 -22.04 -1.22
CA ARG A 9 -3.56 -21.54 -2.57
C ARG A 9 -2.77 -20.23 -2.55
N LEU A 10 -3.11 -19.27 -1.69
CA LEU A 10 -2.38 -18.00 -1.56
C LEU A 10 -0.92 -18.23 -1.16
N ARG A 11 -0.67 -19.16 -0.23
CA ARG A 11 0.70 -19.55 0.13
C ARG A 11 1.46 -20.19 -1.02
N ARG A 12 0.79 -21.00 -1.84
CA ARG A 12 1.39 -21.62 -3.03
C ARG A 12 1.78 -20.58 -4.09
N GLU A 13 0.96 -19.55 -4.26
CA GLU A 13 1.24 -18.42 -5.17
C GLU A 13 2.26 -17.42 -4.58
N GLY A 14 2.70 -17.61 -3.33
CA GLY A 14 3.67 -16.74 -2.67
C GLY A 14 3.09 -15.39 -2.21
N VAL A 15 1.76 -15.28 -2.07
CA VAL A 15 1.12 -14.07 -1.57
C VAL A 15 1.50 -13.85 -0.10
N PRO A 16 2.00 -12.65 0.27
CA PRO A 16 2.37 -12.36 1.65
C PRO A 16 1.19 -12.49 2.63
N ASP A 17 1.41 -13.27 3.69
CA ASP A 17 0.48 -13.51 4.80
C ASP A 17 0.03 -12.23 5.53
N ALA A 18 0.69 -11.08 5.30
CA ALA A 18 0.35 -9.79 5.87
C ALA A 18 -0.72 -9.00 5.08
N LEU A 19 -1.06 -9.44 3.86
CA LEU A 19 -2.04 -8.75 3.00
C LEU A 19 -3.49 -9.15 3.26
N TYR A 20 -3.73 -10.24 3.98
CA TYR A 20 -5.07 -10.79 4.20
C TYR A 20 -5.25 -11.36 5.60
N ASP A 21 -6.40 -11.11 6.21
CA ASP A 21 -6.83 -11.61 7.52
C ASP A 21 -8.11 -12.44 7.37
N ILE A 22 -8.07 -13.66 7.88
CA ILE A 22 -9.18 -14.61 7.80
C ILE A 22 -9.44 -15.16 9.21
N PRO A 23 -10.37 -14.55 9.97
CA PRO A 23 -10.67 -14.95 11.34
C PRO A 23 -10.96 -16.46 11.46
N GLY A 24 -10.21 -17.11 12.35
CA GLY A 24 -10.32 -18.55 12.62
C GLY A 24 -9.49 -19.46 11.70
N VAL A 25 -8.83 -18.92 10.68
CA VAL A 25 -7.98 -19.70 9.75
C VAL A 25 -6.57 -19.14 9.66
N HIS A 26 -6.44 -17.81 9.51
CA HIS A 26 -5.16 -17.13 9.42
C HIS A 26 -5.26 -15.77 10.07
N GLY A 27 -4.43 -15.52 11.08
CA GLY A 27 -4.33 -14.23 11.75
C GLY A 27 -3.05 -13.52 11.35
N VAL A 28 -3.15 -12.22 11.05
CA VAL A 28 -2.01 -11.41 10.61
C VAL A 28 -1.14 -11.00 11.81
N PRO A 29 0.13 -11.44 11.91
CA PRO A 29 1.01 -11.02 13.00
C PRO A 29 1.55 -9.59 12.83
N VAL A 30 1.58 -9.07 11.60
CA VAL A 30 2.08 -7.73 11.26
C VAL A 30 1.00 -6.99 10.47
N GLN A 31 0.28 -6.10 11.13
CA GLN A 31 -0.78 -5.31 10.50
C GLN A 31 -0.17 -4.25 9.58
N LEU A 32 -0.30 -4.45 8.27
CA LEU A 32 0.04 -3.42 7.30
C LEU A 32 -0.98 -2.27 7.36
N ASP A 33 -0.58 -1.12 6.82
CA ASP A 33 -1.48 0.03 6.67
C ASP A 33 -2.67 -0.27 5.74
N ALA A 34 -2.60 -1.32 4.92
CA ALA A 34 -3.70 -1.79 4.08
C ALA A 34 -3.70 -3.33 4.01
N TYR A 35 -4.82 -3.95 4.40
CA TYR A 35 -5.01 -5.41 4.30
C TYR A 35 -6.49 -5.78 4.09
N TYR A 36 -6.73 -6.92 3.43
CA TYR A 36 -8.09 -7.45 3.22
C TYR A 36 -8.54 -8.27 4.42
N VAL A 37 -9.82 -8.21 4.76
CA VAL A 37 -10.44 -8.97 5.85
C VAL A 37 -11.67 -9.69 5.32
N LEU A 38 -11.67 -11.02 5.39
CA LEU A 38 -12.82 -11.84 5.03
C LEU A 38 -13.47 -12.37 6.31
N ARG A 39 -14.62 -11.79 6.69
CA ARG A 39 -15.36 -12.22 7.89
C ARG A 39 -16.80 -12.60 7.55
N PRO A 40 -17.34 -13.69 8.12
CA PRO A 40 -18.77 -13.99 7.99
C PRO A 40 -19.60 -12.98 8.78
N GLU A 41 -20.68 -12.49 8.17
CA GLU A 41 -21.64 -11.54 8.77
C GLU A 41 -23.07 -12.05 8.54
N GLY A 42 -23.57 -12.87 9.48
CA GLY A 42 -24.89 -13.51 9.35
C GLY A 42 -24.93 -14.50 8.19
N SER A 43 -25.80 -14.25 7.21
CA SER A 43 -25.91 -15.03 5.97
C SER A 43 -25.04 -14.48 4.83
N ALA A 44 -24.29 -13.40 5.06
CA ALA A 44 -23.46 -12.75 4.07
C ALA A 44 -21.96 -12.93 4.37
N TRP A 45 -21.18 -12.85 3.32
CA TRP A 45 -19.73 -12.93 3.34
C TRP A 45 -19.15 -11.62 2.79
N PRO A 46 -19.07 -10.55 3.62
CA PRO A 46 -18.41 -9.32 3.25
C PRO A 46 -16.89 -9.49 3.16
N VAL A 47 -16.31 -8.93 2.10
CA VAL A 47 -14.87 -8.67 1.97
C VAL A 47 -14.65 -7.22 2.35
N LEU A 48 -13.95 -7.00 3.45
CA LEU A 48 -13.55 -5.68 3.90
C LEU A 48 -12.09 -5.42 3.54
N MET A 49 -11.74 -4.15 3.43
CA MET A 49 -10.36 -3.69 3.38
C MET A 49 -10.17 -2.75 4.54
N ARG A 50 -9.22 -3.07 5.42
CA ARG A 50 -8.79 -2.15 6.47
C ARG A 50 -7.64 -1.32 5.94
N GLN A 51 -7.80 -0.01 5.93
CA GLN A 51 -6.74 0.94 5.61
C GLN A 51 -6.55 1.96 6.73
N ARG A 52 -5.34 2.10 7.27
CA ARG A 52 -4.99 3.07 8.32
C ARG A 52 -5.98 3.06 9.50
N GLY A 53 -6.43 1.87 9.89
CA GLY A 53 -7.41 1.67 10.97
C GLY A 53 -8.88 1.88 10.59
N GLN A 54 -9.19 2.18 9.32
CA GLN A 54 -10.57 2.33 8.83
C GLN A 54 -11.00 1.09 8.05
N ASP A 55 -12.17 0.54 8.37
CA ASP A 55 -12.76 -0.60 7.66
C ASP A 55 -13.71 -0.11 6.55
N SER A 56 -13.47 -0.54 5.31
CA SER A 56 -14.39 -0.32 4.19
C SER A 56 -14.84 -1.64 3.59
N VAL A 57 -16.14 -1.82 3.40
CA VAL A 57 -16.68 -3.01 2.71
C VAL A 57 -16.48 -2.83 1.21
N ILE A 58 -15.66 -3.69 0.60
CA ILE A 58 -15.37 -3.66 -0.83
C ILE A 58 -16.43 -4.44 -1.61
N ALA A 59 -16.80 -5.60 -1.10
CA ALA A 59 -17.79 -6.48 -1.73
C ALA A 59 -18.56 -7.29 -0.69
N ARG A 60 -19.77 -7.73 -1.04
CA ARG A 60 -20.58 -8.64 -0.22
C ARG A 60 -21.07 -9.79 -1.07
N PHE A 61 -20.88 -11.01 -0.58
CA PHE A 61 -21.27 -12.23 -1.26
C PHE A 61 -22.28 -13.04 -0.45
N GLY A 62 -23.06 -13.88 -1.13
CA GLY A 62 -24.03 -14.77 -0.49
C GLY A 62 -23.40 -16.05 0.04
N THR A 63 -22.22 -16.42 -0.45
CA THR A 63 -21.55 -17.66 -0.07
C THR A 63 -20.07 -17.46 0.25
N GLU A 64 -19.53 -18.34 1.10
CA GLU A 64 -18.10 -18.39 1.43
C GLU A 64 -17.26 -18.59 0.17
N ALA A 65 -17.72 -19.46 -0.73
CA ALA A 65 -16.99 -19.81 -1.94
C ALA A 65 -16.82 -18.62 -2.90
N GLU A 66 -17.87 -17.82 -3.08
CA GLU A 66 -17.80 -16.60 -3.91
C GLU A 66 -16.85 -15.57 -3.30
N ALA A 67 -16.93 -15.36 -1.98
CA ALA A 67 -16.06 -14.40 -1.30
C ALA A 67 -14.58 -14.84 -1.32
N CYS A 68 -14.32 -16.14 -1.12
CA CYS A 68 -12.98 -16.69 -1.22
C CYS A 68 -12.42 -16.61 -2.64
N LEU A 69 -13.24 -16.90 -3.66
CA LEU A 69 -12.83 -16.78 -5.06
C LEU A 69 -12.49 -15.32 -5.42
N TYR A 70 -13.33 -14.37 -5.00
CA TYR A 70 -13.07 -12.95 -5.21
C TYR A 70 -11.79 -12.49 -4.51
N LEU A 71 -11.56 -12.92 -3.27
CA LEU A 71 -10.35 -12.56 -2.53
C LEU A 71 -9.10 -13.21 -3.13
N TYR A 72 -9.19 -14.47 -3.58
CA TYR A 72 -8.11 -15.14 -4.30
C TYR A 72 -7.75 -14.35 -5.55
N ASP A 73 -8.74 -14.11 -6.42
CA ASP A 73 -8.58 -13.36 -7.65
C ASP A 73 -7.97 -11.98 -7.37
N THR A 74 -8.50 -11.21 -6.41
CA THR A 74 -7.96 -9.89 -6.05
C THR A 74 -6.49 -9.91 -5.59
N LEU A 75 -6.04 -11.00 -4.94
CA LEU A 75 -4.67 -11.12 -4.41
C LEU A 75 -3.70 -11.74 -5.41
N THR A 76 -4.19 -12.57 -6.33
CA THR A 76 -3.35 -13.26 -7.34
C THR A 76 -3.39 -12.55 -8.69
N ASP A 77 -4.53 -12.01 -9.08
CA ASP A 77 -4.70 -11.06 -10.17
C ASP A 77 -4.22 -9.72 -9.64
N THR A 78 -2.90 -9.53 -9.53
CA THR A 78 -2.32 -8.23 -9.18
C THR A 78 -2.80 -7.21 -10.22
N PRO A 79 -3.73 -6.30 -9.91
CA PRO A 79 -4.12 -5.28 -10.87
C PRO A 79 -2.99 -4.26 -10.94
N PRO A 80 -2.67 -3.71 -12.12
CA PRO A 80 -1.68 -2.64 -12.24
C PRO A 80 -2.02 -1.51 -11.26
N PRO A 81 -1.01 -0.79 -10.72
CA PRO A 81 -1.22 0.29 -9.76
C PRO A 81 -2.36 1.17 -10.25
N VAL A 82 -3.34 1.43 -9.36
CA VAL A 82 -4.58 2.18 -9.62
C VAL A 82 -4.42 3.19 -10.76
N PRO A 83 -5.35 3.25 -11.75
CA PRO A 83 -5.27 4.26 -12.80
C PRO A 83 -5.15 5.65 -12.15
N GLY A 84 -4.03 6.33 -12.37
CA GLY A 84 -3.70 7.62 -11.76
C GLY A 84 -2.87 7.58 -10.47
N GLY A 85 -2.39 6.42 -10.02
CA GLY A 85 -1.42 6.28 -8.93
C GLY A 85 -0.01 6.62 -9.40
N ALA A 86 0.46 5.94 -10.46
CA ALA A 86 1.75 6.21 -11.08
C ALA A 86 1.88 7.66 -11.59
N GLU A 87 0.80 8.23 -12.14
CA GLU A 87 0.78 9.60 -12.67
C GLU A 87 0.84 10.66 -11.55
N ARG A 88 0.21 10.40 -10.40
CA ARG A 88 0.34 11.25 -9.19
C ARG A 88 1.73 11.17 -8.59
N VAL A 89 2.31 9.98 -8.51
CA VAL A 89 3.69 9.78 -8.01
C VAL A 89 4.68 10.46 -8.94
N ASN A 90 4.51 10.35 -10.26
CA ASN A 90 5.35 11.03 -11.24
C ASN A 90 5.25 12.56 -11.16
N ARG A 91 4.06 13.11 -10.90
CA ARG A 91 3.89 14.55 -10.68
C ARG A 91 4.63 15.03 -9.42
N LEU A 92 4.54 14.28 -8.32
CA LEU A 92 5.27 14.61 -7.09
C LEU A 92 6.79 14.50 -7.26
N LEU A 93 7.28 13.51 -8.01
CA LEU A 93 8.70 13.37 -8.33
C LEU A 93 9.19 14.51 -9.25
N ALA A 94 8.38 14.91 -10.24
CA ALA A 94 8.69 16.05 -11.09
C ALA A 94 8.74 17.38 -10.31
N ASP A 95 7.89 17.56 -9.30
CA ASP A 95 7.97 18.71 -8.38
C ASP A 95 9.28 18.69 -7.55
N ALA A 96 9.77 17.50 -7.17
CA ALA A 96 11.01 17.36 -6.40
C ALA A 96 12.27 17.66 -7.22
N ASP A 97 12.33 17.25 -8.49
CA ASP A 97 13.44 17.58 -9.41
C ASP A 97 13.57 19.09 -9.65
N GLU A 98 12.46 19.82 -9.75
CA GLU A 98 12.47 21.28 -9.91
C GLU A 98 12.93 21.99 -8.62
N ILE A 99 12.57 21.47 -7.45
CA ILE A 99 13.08 21.97 -6.16
C ILE A 99 14.60 21.76 -6.07
N GLN A 100 15.10 20.61 -6.53
CA GLN A 100 16.52 20.29 -6.50
C GLN A 100 17.34 21.18 -7.44
N ARG A 101 16.86 21.43 -8.67
CA ARG A 101 17.52 22.34 -9.62
C ARG A 101 17.63 23.76 -9.09
N ARG A 102 16.57 24.28 -8.48
CA ARG A 102 16.59 25.63 -7.86
C ARG A 102 17.56 25.74 -6.71
N ALA A 103 17.71 24.68 -5.92
CA ALA A 103 18.69 24.66 -4.84
C ALA A 103 20.13 24.72 -5.39
N GLU A 104 20.43 24.00 -6.48
CA GLU A 104 21.77 24.02 -7.11
C GLU A 104 22.10 25.40 -7.71
N GLU A 105 21.16 26.05 -8.38
CA GLU A 105 21.33 27.39 -8.95
C GLU A 105 21.57 28.49 -7.88
N ASP A 106 20.92 28.38 -6.72
CA ASP A 106 21.12 29.30 -5.60
C ASP A 106 22.47 29.08 -4.90
N PHE A 107 22.96 27.83 -4.86
CA PHE A 107 24.29 27.51 -4.34
C PHE A 107 25.43 28.01 -5.24
N GLU A 108 25.28 27.93 -6.57
CA GLU A 108 26.29 28.45 -7.52
C GLU A 108 26.30 29.98 -7.60
N ARG A 109 25.17 30.65 -7.32
CA ARG A 109 25.07 32.12 -7.35
C ARG A 109 25.59 32.81 -6.08
N ALA A 110 25.89 32.07 -5.02
CA ALA A 110 26.45 32.66 -3.81
C ALA A 110 27.88 33.18 -4.08
N PRO A 111 28.15 34.50 -3.93
CA PRO A 111 29.52 34.98 -3.95
C PRO A 111 30.24 34.35 -2.75
N THR A 112 31.41 33.78 -3.01
CA THR A 112 32.40 33.41 -2.01
C THR A 112 32.44 34.52 -0.97
N ARG A 113 32.01 34.26 0.26
CA ARG A 113 32.34 35.14 1.37
C ARG A 113 33.83 35.02 1.54
N GLU A 114 34.56 35.94 0.89
CA GLU A 114 35.99 36.07 1.02
C GLU A 114 36.31 36.28 2.50
N ASP A 115 37.10 35.35 3.02
CA ASP A 115 37.94 35.48 4.20
C ASP A 115 38.42 36.91 4.40
N HIS A 116 38.08 37.51 5.54
CA HIS A 116 38.93 38.55 6.10
C HIS A 116 39.11 38.32 7.61
N GLU A 117 40.19 37.62 7.94
CA GLU A 117 40.84 37.68 9.26
C GLU A 117 41.37 39.11 9.54
N PRO A 118 41.57 39.49 10.82
CA PRO A 118 41.60 40.87 11.30
C PRO A 118 42.98 41.54 11.16
N PRO A 119 43.08 42.88 11.32
CA PRO A 119 44.33 43.49 11.75
C PRO A 119 44.22 43.95 13.20
N GLY A 120 45.21 43.54 14.00
CA GLY A 120 45.44 44.08 15.34
C GLY A 120 46.03 45.48 15.30
N LEU A 121 45.71 46.26 16.33
CA LEU A 121 46.60 47.16 17.08
C LEU A 121 45.90 47.60 18.37
#